data_AF-A0A1I7X438-F1
#
_entry.id   AF-A0A1I7X438-F1
#
_cell.length_a   1.000
_cell.length_b   1.000
_cell.length_c   1.000
_cell.angle_alpha   90.00
_cell.angle_beta   90.00
_cell.angle_gamma   90.00
#
_symmetry.space_group_name_H-M   'P 1'
#
loop_
_entity.id
_entity.type
_entity.pdbx_description
1 polymer ?
#
loop_
_entity_poly.entity_id
_entity_poly.type
_entity_poly.pdbx_seq_one_letter_code
_entity_poly.pdbx_strand_id
1 'polypeptide(L)'
;MSEKTFYKASVLLGKADVVPSIVEAVQFHGIHITKSDALLKEVSELYKSSNVDELLHNSHLAAKHLQEVGLMENAVALIDTAPSSNGYIVNFVVKEPKAFSLGVKAGMSTNGDADVSLNAGKMSLQGRGEAINSSYTYTVKGDHSFNVSFTKPFLGWQKYSNVSASLYRSMSYLPWNQSNCDENALILQYNGQLSRKILHSIKLNSIWRSLKATDDAAFAVREHAGHTIKFSMENCIAFDSRDRPILATKGLLSRICQEYAGPLGDSSFLRHQVDFQAAAPLLMGFVLSASLQLKNVKALGDREIHLLDRLYLGGQQDVRGFGLNTLGASN
;
A
#
# COMPACT_ATOMS: atom_id res chain seq x y z
N MET A 1 0.92 -6.61 45.10
CA MET A 1 1.36 -5.65 44.07
C MET A 1 0.66 -4.35 44.36
N SER A 2 1.40 -3.25 44.61
CA SER A 2 0.76 -1.94 44.74
C SER A 2 0.05 -1.59 43.44
N GLU A 3 -1.13 -1.00 43.55
CA GLU A 3 -1.93 -0.57 42.40
C GLU A 3 -1.20 0.62 41.74
N LYS A 4 -0.42 0.33 40.70
CA LYS A 4 0.32 1.37 39.97
C LYS A 4 -0.65 2.12 39.04
N THR A 5 -0.75 3.43 39.24
CA THR A 5 -1.56 4.31 38.38
C THR A 5 -0.69 4.89 37.28
N PHE A 6 -1.07 4.68 36.01
CA PHE A 6 -0.36 5.23 34.85
C PHE A 6 -1.03 6.51 34.35
N TYR A 7 -0.22 7.53 34.06
CA TYR A 7 -0.67 8.80 33.49
C TYR A 7 -0.35 8.88 32.00
N LYS A 8 -1.11 9.70 31.26
CA LYS A 8 -0.83 9.95 29.85
C LYS A 8 0.52 10.68 29.70
N ALA A 9 1.30 10.22 28.72
CA ALA A 9 2.57 10.82 28.31
C ALA A 9 2.51 12.35 28.10
N SER A 10 1.36 12.86 27.65
CA SER A 10 1.11 14.30 27.43
C SER A 10 1.27 15.18 28.68
N VAL A 11 1.26 14.61 29.88
CA VAL A 11 1.45 15.36 31.14
C VAL A 11 2.90 15.80 31.32
N LEU A 12 3.85 15.01 30.80
CA LEU A 12 5.30 15.17 30.99
C LEU A 12 6.05 15.61 29.73
N LEU A 13 5.44 15.49 28.55
CA LEU A 13 6.04 15.91 27.27
C LEU A 13 6.50 17.38 27.34
N GLY A 14 7.79 17.62 27.11
CA GLY A 14 8.43 18.95 27.13
C GLY A 14 8.66 19.56 28.52
N LYS A 15 8.45 18.80 29.61
CA LYS A 15 8.75 19.23 30.99
C LYS A 15 9.94 18.51 31.63
N ALA A 16 10.47 17.49 30.95
CA ALA A 16 11.47 16.56 31.50
C ALA A 16 12.77 16.47 30.67
N ASP A 17 13.11 17.52 29.91
CA ASP A 17 14.28 17.54 29.02
C ASP A 17 15.63 17.42 29.75
N VAL A 18 15.67 17.82 31.02
CA VAL A 18 16.92 17.89 31.82
C VAL A 18 17.16 16.58 32.61
N VAL A 19 16.18 15.68 32.66
CA VAL A 19 16.29 14.45 33.46
C VAL A 19 16.94 13.36 32.60
N PRO A 20 18.15 12.88 32.99
CA PRO A 20 18.79 11.78 32.28
C PRO A 20 18.00 10.49 32.47
N SER A 21 17.96 9.66 31.43
CA SER A 21 17.30 8.36 31.45
C SER A 21 18.22 7.26 30.94
N ILE A 22 18.33 6.17 31.68
CA ILE A 22 19.01 4.95 31.26
C ILE A 22 17.96 3.84 31.18
N VAL A 23 17.80 3.23 30.01
CA VAL A 23 16.89 2.08 29.85
C VAL A 23 17.60 0.82 30.30
N GLU A 24 17.15 0.25 31.42
CA GLU A 24 17.76 -0.97 31.96
C GLU A 24 17.18 -2.24 31.33
N ALA A 25 15.85 -2.27 31.18
CA ALA A 25 15.15 -3.43 30.68
C ALA A 25 13.93 -3.01 29.87
N VAL A 26 13.66 -3.80 28.82
CA VAL A 26 12.42 -3.72 28.05
C VAL A 26 11.71 -5.05 28.17
N GLN A 27 10.48 -5.00 28.68
CA GLN A 27 9.65 -6.18 28.88
C GLN A 27 8.44 -6.10 27.95
N PHE A 28 8.00 -7.26 27.47
CA PHE A 28 6.80 -7.36 26.66
C PHE A 28 5.81 -8.32 27.32
N HIS A 29 4.55 -7.92 27.36
CA HIS A 29 3.44 -8.70 27.87
C HIS A 29 2.43 -8.96 26.76
N GLY A 30 1.98 -10.21 26.61
CA GLY A 30 0.99 -10.62 25.62
C GLY A 30 1.54 -11.18 24.30
N ILE A 31 2.81 -11.61 24.28
CA ILE A 31 3.41 -12.29 23.12
C ILE A 31 3.25 -13.80 23.23
N HIS A 32 2.83 -14.44 22.15
CA HIS A 32 2.75 -15.89 22.03
C HIS A 32 3.46 -16.40 20.78
N ILE A 33 3.31 -15.73 19.64
CA ILE A 33 3.76 -16.21 18.33
C ILE A 33 4.97 -15.40 17.81
N THR A 34 5.06 -14.12 18.16
CA THR A 34 6.07 -13.20 17.65
C THR A 34 7.46 -13.58 18.16
N LYS A 35 8.46 -13.57 17.27
CA LYS A 35 9.83 -13.93 17.63
C LYS A 35 10.57 -12.78 18.31
N SER A 36 11.45 -13.14 19.25
CA SER A 36 12.28 -12.20 20.01
C SER A 36 13.26 -11.40 19.14
N ASP A 37 13.74 -11.97 18.04
CA ASP A 37 14.64 -11.28 17.10
C ASP A 37 13.96 -10.10 16.40
N ALA A 38 12.67 -10.25 16.07
CA ALA A 38 11.89 -9.17 15.49
C ALA A 38 11.67 -8.03 16.49
N LEU A 39 11.30 -8.37 17.72
CA LEU A 39 11.07 -7.41 18.79
C LEU A 39 12.35 -6.64 19.17
N LEU A 40 13.49 -7.33 19.21
CA LEU A 40 14.77 -6.72 19.54
C LEU A 40 15.19 -5.69 18.50
N LYS A 41 14.96 -5.95 17.20
CA LYS A 41 15.25 -4.97 16.15
C LYS A 41 14.44 -3.69 16.32
N GLU A 42 13.18 -3.82 16.70
CA GLU A 42 12.26 -2.70 16.91
C GLU A 42 12.55 -1.89 18.17
N VAL A 43 13.07 -2.54 19.22
CA VAL A 43 13.34 -1.91 20.52
C VAL A 43 14.77 -1.40 20.66
N SER A 44 15.69 -1.85 19.80
CA SER A 44 17.13 -1.54 19.93
C SER A 44 17.46 -0.05 20.03
N GLU A 45 16.66 0.83 19.44
CA GLU A 45 16.88 2.28 19.48
C GLU A 45 16.45 2.91 20.81
N LEU A 46 15.56 2.27 21.57
CA LEU A 46 15.13 2.76 22.89
C LEU A 46 16.30 2.87 23.86
N TYR A 47 17.24 1.92 23.79
CA TYR A 47 18.46 1.90 24.60
C TYR A 47 19.44 3.04 24.32
N LYS A 48 19.25 3.80 23.22
CA LYS A 48 20.09 4.97 22.88
C LYS A 48 19.53 6.28 23.44
N SER A 49 18.32 6.26 24.00
CA SER A 49 17.66 7.47 24.50
C SER A 49 18.40 7.99 25.74
N SER A 50 18.76 9.28 25.74
CA SER A 50 19.54 9.90 26.83
C SER A 50 18.67 10.64 27.85
N ASN A 51 17.51 11.15 27.42
CA ASN A 51 16.62 11.98 28.23
C ASN A 51 15.23 11.33 28.37
N VAL A 52 14.52 11.65 29.45
CA VAL A 52 13.16 11.13 29.70
C VAL A 52 12.17 11.53 28.59
N ASP A 53 12.25 12.75 28.07
CA ASP A 53 11.40 13.19 26.96
C ASP A 53 11.68 12.40 25.67
N GLU A 54 12.96 12.15 25.39
CA GLU A 54 13.40 11.33 24.26
C GLU A 54 12.94 9.87 24.42
N LEU A 55 13.05 9.30 25.62
CA LEU A 55 12.57 7.96 25.94
C LEU A 55 11.06 7.86 25.73
N LEU A 56 10.29 8.86 26.14
CA LEU A 56 8.85 8.92 25.95
C LEU A 56 8.48 8.98 24.46
N HIS A 57 9.17 9.84 23.72
CA HIS A 57 8.98 9.98 22.28
C HIS A 57 9.32 8.69 21.53
N ASN A 58 10.49 8.12 21.80
CA ASN A 58 10.95 6.89 21.18
C ASN A 58 10.04 5.72 21.57
N SER A 59 9.60 5.61 22.83
CA SER A 59 8.66 4.55 23.25
C SER A 59 7.34 4.60 22.49
N HIS A 60 6.83 5.82 22.26
CA HIS A 60 5.63 6.01 21.44
C HIS A 60 5.87 5.65 19.97
N LEU A 61 7.01 6.07 19.40
CA LEU A 61 7.38 5.71 18.03
C LEU A 61 7.54 4.19 17.86
N ALA A 62 8.19 3.51 18.81
CA ALA A 62 8.34 2.07 18.82
C ALA A 62 6.98 1.36 18.83
N ALA A 63 6.07 1.77 19.71
CA ALA A 63 4.72 1.22 19.78
C ALA A 63 3.94 1.41 18.47
N LYS A 64 4.08 2.59 17.84
CA LYS A 64 3.46 2.88 16.55
C LYS A 64 4.08 2.03 15.44
N HIS A 65 5.40 1.89 15.41
CA HIS A 65 6.10 1.13 14.38
C HIS A 65 5.78 -0.38 14.48
N LEU A 66 5.66 -0.94 15.69
CA LEU A 66 5.19 -2.31 15.92
C LEU A 66 3.80 -2.58 15.30
N GLN A 67 2.93 -1.57 15.30
CA GLN A 67 1.60 -1.65 14.67
C GLN A 67 1.70 -1.50 13.14
N GLU A 68 2.47 -0.54 12.65
CA GLU A 68 2.62 -0.28 11.20
C GLU A 68 3.26 -1.46 10.46
N VAL A 69 4.27 -2.10 11.07
CA VAL A 69 4.93 -3.31 10.54
C VAL A 69 4.00 -4.53 10.59
N GLY A 70 2.91 -4.50 11.36
CA GLY A 70 1.97 -5.61 11.50
C GLY A 70 2.43 -6.69 12.47
N LEU A 71 3.39 -6.38 13.36
CA LEU A 71 3.77 -7.29 14.45
C LEU A 71 2.67 -7.34 15.52
N MET A 72 2.02 -6.20 15.80
CA MET A 72 1.01 -6.07 16.84
C MET A 72 -0.26 -5.42 16.29
N GLU A 73 -1.44 -5.87 16.73
CA GLU A 73 -2.71 -5.18 16.47
C GLU A 73 -2.79 -3.90 17.30
N ASN A 74 -2.39 -3.99 18.57
CA ASN A 74 -2.31 -2.86 19.49
C ASN A 74 -1.04 -2.99 20.33
N ALA A 75 -0.37 -1.86 20.57
CA ALA A 75 0.83 -1.78 21.40
C ALA A 75 0.79 -0.51 22.24
N VAL A 76 0.97 -0.66 23.55
CA VAL A 76 1.02 0.45 24.51
C VAL A 76 2.32 0.34 25.30
N ALA A 77 3.11 1.41 25.30
CA ALA A 77 4.33 1.51 26.10
C ALA A 77 4.00 2.12 27.47
N LEU A 78 4.39 1.44 28.54
CA LEU A 78 4.29 1.88 29.93
C LEU A 78 5.71 2.02 30.48
N ILE A 79 6.07 3.20 30.97
CA ILE A 79 7.40 3.47 31.52
C ILE A 79 7.31 3.44 33.04
N ASP A 80 8.21 2.70 33.68
CA ASP A 80 8.28 2.52 35.12
C ASP A 80 9.71 2.84 35.60
N THR A 81 9.86 3.24 36.85
CA THR A 81 11.18 3.57 37.44
C THR A 81 11.85 2.31 37.95
N ALA A 82 13.14 2.16 37.66
CA ALA A 82 13.95 1.09 38.19
C ALA A 82 14.50 1.43 39.59
N PRO A 83 14.99 0.45 40.37
CA PRO A 83 15.62 0.69 41.67
C PRO A 83 16.96 1.46 41.59
N SER A 84 17.56 1.54 40.40
CA SER A 84 18.82 2.24 40.16
C SER A 84 18.63 3.73 39.93
N SER A 85 19.70 4.50 40.17
CA SER A 85 19.69 5.94 39.91
C SER A 85 19.50 6.21 38.41
N ASN A 86 18.42 6.91 38.05
CA ASN A 86 18.02 7.27 36.68
C ASN A 86 17.72 6.07 35.75
N GLY A 87 17.48 4.88 36.31
CA GLY A 87 17.08 3.71 35.53
C GLY A 87 15.57 3.68 35.27
N TYR A 88 15.19 3.30 34.05
CA TYR A 88 13.80 3.13 33.63
C TYR A 88 13.59 1.75 33.00
N ILE A 89 12.43 1.16 33.27
CA ILE A 89 11.96 -0.10 32.68
C ILE A 89 10.79 0.24 31.76
N VAL A 90 10.86 -0.19 30.50
CA VAL A 90 9.78 0.01 29.53
C VAL A 90 9.01 -1.29 29.36
N ASN A 91 7.74 -1.28 29.79
CA ASN A 91 6.82 -2.40 29.68
C ASN A 91 5.88 -2.18 28.50
N PHE A 92 6.00 -3.00 27.46
CA PHE A 92 5.09 -3.00 26.33
C PHE A 92 3.93 -3.97 26.59
N VAL A 93 2.74 -3.43 26.78
CA VAL A 93 1.49 -4.21 26.80
C VAL A 93 1.00 -4.29 25.36
N VAL A 94 1.12 -5.48 24.77
CA VAL A 94 0.84 -5.70 23.36
C VAL A 94 -0.28 -6.71 23.17
N LYS A 95 -0.96 -6.59 22.03
CA LYS A 95 -1.93 -7.55 21.53
C LYS A 95 -1.49 -7.99 20.15
N GLU A 96 -1.14 -9.26 20.02
CA GLU A 96 -0.77 -9.84 18.72
C GLU A 96 -1.96 -9.83 17.74
N PRO A 97 -1.69 -9.70 16.43
CA PRO A 97 -2.73 -9.78 15.42
C PRO A 97 -3.38 -11.17 15.42
N LYS A 98 -4.66 -11.21 15.07
CA LYS A 98 -5.37 -12.47 14.87
C LYS A 98 -4.63 -13.30 13.81
N ALA A 99 -4.32 -14.54 14.15
CA ALA A 99 -3.57 -15.45 13.28
C ALA A 99 -4.29 -15.75 11.95
N PHE A 100 -5.61 -15.55 11.87
CA PHE A 100 -6.38 -15.73 10.65
C PHE A 100 -7.49 -14.68 10.57
N SER A 101 -7.63 -14.06 9.40
CA SER A 101 -8.70 -13.15 9.06
C SER A 101 -9.49 -13.72 7.88
N LEU A 102 -10.81 -13.76 8.02
CA LEU A 102 -11.71 -14.10 6.93
C LEU A 102 -12.74 -12.98 6.83
N GLY A 103 -12.91 -12.44 5.63
CA GLY A 103 -13.83 -11.35 5.36
C GLY A 103 -14.56 -11.58 4.05
N VAL A 104 -15.85 -11.29 4.06
CA VAL A 104 -16.65 -11.20 2.84
C VAL A 104 -16.98 -9.72 2.64
N LYS A 105 -16.73 -9.21 1.45
CA LYS A 105 -17.06 -7.84 1.08
C LYS A 105 -17.94 -7.89 -0.16
N ALA A 106 -19.19 -7.46 -0.02
CA ALA A 106 -20.07 -7.19 -1.14
C ALA A 106 -20.00 -5.69 -1.45
N GLY A 107 -19.83 -5.37 -2.72
CA GLY A 107 -19.75 -4.02 -3.24
C GLY A 107 -20.59 -3.89 -4.50
N MET A 108 -20.85 -2.64 -4.87
CA MET A 108 -21.26 -2.31 -6.21
C MET A 108 -20.19 -1.39 -6.76
N SER A 109 -19.61 -1.79 -7.88
CA SER A 109 -18.68 -0.97 -8.63
C SER A 109 -19.38 0.31 -9.04
N THR A 110 -18.56 1.33 -9.25
CA THR A 110 -19.01 2.64 -9.70
C THR A 110 -19.75 2.61 -11.05
N ASN A 111 -19.55 1.53 -11.84
CA ASN A 111 -20.23 1.32 -13.11
C ASN A 111 -21.55 0.54 -12.96
N GLY A 112 -21.99 0.29 -11.73
CA GLY A 112 -23.23 -0.44 -11.43
C GLY A 112 -23.05 -1.97 -11.37
N ASP A 113 -21.82 -2.47 -11.37
CA ASP A 113 -21.58 -3.91 -11.34
C ASP A 113 -21.48 -4.39 -9.90
N ALA A 114 -22.38 -5.27 -9.49
CA ALA A 114 -22.28 -5.89 -8.18
C ALA A 114 -21.10 -6.87 -8.15
N ASP A 115 -20.25 -6.74 -7.14
CA ASP A 115 -19.09 -7.59 -6.90
C ASP A 115 -19.11 -8.16 -5.49
N VAL A 116 -18.68 -9.41 -5.36
CA VAL A 116 -18.49 -10.09 -4.08
C VAL A 116 -17.04 -10.55 -4.01
N SER A 117 -16.32 -10.08 -3.00
CA SER A 117 -14.93 -10.45 -2.73
C SER A 117 -14.80 -11.21 -1.41
N LEU A 118 -14.22 -12.40 -1.50
CA LEU A 118 -13.80 -13.21 -0.37
C LEU A 118 -12.34 -12.91 -0.10
N ASN A 119 -12.00 -12.53 1.12
CA ASN A 119 -10.64 -12.23 1.55
C ASN A 119 -10.28 -13.15 2.71
N ALA A 120 -9.17 -13.86 2.57
CA ALA A 120 -8.61 -14.73 3.61
C ALA A 120 -7.14 -14.36 3.81
N GLY A 121 -6.79 -13.94 5.02
CA GLY A 121 -5.45 -13.50 5.35
C GLY A 121 -4.91 -14.19 6.60
N LYS A 122 -3.59 -14.29 6.68
CA LYS A 122 -2.87 -14.70 7.88
C LYS A 122 -1.72 -13.74 8.10
N MET A 123 -1.76 -13.04 9.23
CA MET A 123 -0.69 -12.15 9.67
C MET A 123 0.34 -12.93 10.48
N SER A 124 1.60 -12.54 10.39
CA SER A 124 2.73 -13.09 11.14
C SER A 124 2.95 -14.60 10.95
N LEU A 125 3.09 -15.05 9.69
CA LEU A 125 3.31 -16.47 9.34
C LEU A 125 4.50 -17.12 10.11
N GLN A 126 5.62 -16.41 10.18
CA GLN A 126 6.84 -16.86 10.88
C GLN A 126 7.12 -16.08 12.18
N GLY A 127 6.15 -15.31 12.69
CA GLY A 127 6.35 -14.47 13.87
C GLY A 127 7.18 -13.21 13.62
N ARG A 128 7.32 -12.76 12.35
CA ARG A 128 8.16 -11.62 11.93
C ARG A 128 7.38 -10.51 11.19
N GLY A 129 6.06 -10.49 11.31
CA GLY A 129 5.20 -9.50 10.63
C GLY A 129 4.91 -9.81 9.15
N GLU A 130 5.32 -10.98 8.66
CA GLU A 130 5.00 -11.45 7.31
C GLU A 130 3.49 -11.70 7.17
N ALA A 131 2.87 -11.15 6.14
CA ALA A 131 1.45 -11.28 5.88
C ALA A 131 1.21 -12.03 4.57
N ILE A 132 0.33 -13.02 4.60
CA ILE A 132 -0.23 -13.62 3.39
C ILE A 132 -1.70 -13.23 3.30
N ASN A 133 -2.12 -12.80 2.13
CA ASN A 133 -3.52 -12.48 1.85
C ASN A 133 -3.92 -13.11 0.53
N SER A 134 -5.09 -13.74 0.52
CA SER A 134 -5.72 -14.34 -0.64
C SER A 134 -7.07 -13.68 -0.82
N SER A 135 -7.33 -13.16 -2.00
CA SER A 135 -8.60 -12.53 -2.34
C SER A 135 -9.16 -13.12 -3.63
N TYR A 136 -10.44 -13.47 -3.60
CA TYR A 136 -11.19 -13.94 -4.75
C TYR A 136 -12.38 -13.02 -4.94
N THR A 137 -12.48 -12.37 -6.10
CA THR A 137 -13.58 -11.46 -6.42
C THR A 137 -14.36 -12.02 -7.60
N TYR A 138 -15.67 -12.02 -7.45
CA TYR A 138 -16.63 -12.39 -8.47
C TYR A 138 -17.55 -11.20 -8.76
N THR A 139 -17.63 -10.80 -10.02
CA THR A 139 -18.52 -9.75 -10.48
C THR A 139 -19.70 -10.37 -11.19
N VAL A 140 -20.92 -9.86 -10.98
CA VAL A 140 -22.16 -10.40 -11.58
C VAL A 140 -22.10 -10.43 -13.11
N LYS A 141 -21.33 -9.54 -13.74
CA LYS A 141 -21.08 -9.56 -15.19
C LYS A 141 -20.24 -10.76 -15.68
N GLY A 142 -19.73 -11.60 -14.78
CA GLY A 142 -18.93 -12.78 -15.12
C GLY A 142 -17.43 -12.59 -14.99
N ASP A 143 -16.97 -11.45 -14.48
CA ASP A 143 -15.54 -11.22 -14.24
C ASP A 143 -15.09 -11.96 -12.97
N HIS A 144 -13.92 -12.59 -13.06
CA HIS A 144 -13.30 -13.32 -11.96
C HIS A 144 -11.89 -12.80 -11.74
N SER A 145 -11.56 -12.45 -10.50
CA SER A 145 -10.18 -12.12 -10.14
C SER A 145 -9.73 -12.90 -8.92
N PHE A 146 -8.54 -13.46 -9.01
CA PHE A 146 -7.88 -14.19 -7.94
C PHE A 146 -6.54 -13.54 -7.68
N ASN A 147 -6.29 -13.15 -6.43
CA ASN A 147 -5.04 -12.51 -6.04
C ASN A 147 -4.51 -13.16 -4.76
N VAL A 148 -3.28 -13.65 -4.81
CA VAL A 148 -2.53 -14.13 -3.65
C VAL A 148 -1.31 -13.25 -3.49
N SER A 149 -1.25 -12.50 -2.40
CA SER A 149 -0.16 -11.60 -2.07
C SER A 149 0.56 -12.06 -0.81
N PHE A 150 1.88 -12.14 -0.87
CA PHE A 150 2.77 -12.31 0.27
C PHE A 150 3.52 -11.00 0.49
N THR A 151 3.49 -10.46 1.70
CA THR A 151 4.17 -9.21 2.07
C THR A 151 5.11 -9.47 3.23
N LYS A 152 6.37 -9.05 3.06
CA LYS A 152 7.41 -9.09 4.07
C LYS A 152 7.85 -7.66 4.39
N PRO A 153 7.52 -7.14 5.58
CA PRO A 153 8.05 -5.87 6.02
C PRO A 153 9.53 -6.01 6.40
N PHE A 154 10.32 -4.98 6.14
CA PHE A 154 11.65 -4.86 6.70
C PHE A 154 11.54 -4.35 8.13
N LEU A 155 12.09 -5.13 9.05
CA LEU A 155 12.17 -4.78 10.47
C LEU A 155 13.34 -3.82 10.68
N GLY A 156 13.13 -2.79 11.49
CA GLY A 156 14.14 -1.76 11.75
C GLY A 156 13.53 -0.37 11.89
N TRP A 157 14.17 0.44 12.73
CA TRP A 157 13.66 1.73 13.13
C TRP A 157 13.52 2.74 11.96
N GLN A 158 12.44 3.53 11.99
CA GLN A 158 12.19 4.74 11.20
C GLN A 158 12.00 4.64 9.68
N LYS A 159 12.15 3.47 9.05
CA LYS A 159 11.91 3.31 7.61
C LYS A 159 10.94 2.18 7.34
N TYR A 160 9.66 2.53 7.20
CA TYR A 160 8.67 1.60 6.67
C TYR A 160 9.06 1.23 5.24
N SER A 161 9.59 0.03 5.10
CA SER A 161 9.87 -0.59 3.81
C SER A 161 9.27 -1.98 3.81
N ASN A 162 8.66 -2.38 2.71
CA ASN A 162 8.19 -3.75 2.55
C ASN A 162 8.51 -4.27 1.15
N VAL A 163 8.63 -5.59 1.07
CA VAL A 163 8.67 -6.32 -0.20
C VAL A 163 7.44 -7.18 -0.27
N SER A 164 6.70 -7.08 -1.36
CA SER A 164 5.55 -7.92 -1.62
C SER A 164 5.70 -8.67 -2.93
N ALA A 165 5.28 -9.93 -2.94
CA ALA A 165 5.14 -10.74 -4.13
C ALA A 165 3.66 -11.11 -4.27
N SER A 166 3.06 -10.79 -5.41
CA SER A 166 1.66 -11.06 -5.69
C SER A 166 1.50 -11.87 -6.96
N LEU A 167 0.69 -12.92 -6.87
CA LEU A 167 0.19 -13.68 -8.01
C LEU A 167 -1.25 -13.27 -8.25
N TYR A 168 -1.55 -12.88 -9.47
CA TYR A 168 -2.84 -12.38 -9.86
C TYR A 168 -3.32 -13.10 -11.11
N ARG A 169 -4.59 -13.51 -11.12
CA ARG A 169 -5.27 -14.01 -12.31
C ARG A 169 -6.57 -13.24 -12.48
N SER A 170 -6.77 -12.63 -13.63
CA SER A 170 -8.01 -11.96 -14.01
C SER A 170 -8.61 -12.63 -15.22
N MET A 171 -9.92 -12.79 -15.22
CA MET A 171 -10.72 -13.05 -16.42
C MET A 171 -11.73 -11.93 -16.48
N SER A 172 -11.65 -11.11 -17.52
CA SER A 172 -12.51 -9.93 -17.62
C SER A 172 -12.98 -9.74 -19.05
N TYR A 173 -14.27 -9.42 -19.19
CA TYR A 173 -14.80 -8.96 -20.47
C TYR A 173 -14.55 -7.46 -20.61
N LEU A 174 -14.09 -7.01 -21.78
CA LEU A 174 -13.82 -5.62 -22.11
C LEU A 174 -14.90 -5.11 -23.08
N PRO A 175 -15.99 -4.49 -22.60
CA PRO A 175 -17.10 -4.09 -23.46
C PRO A 175 -16.72 -3.11 -24.58
N TRP A 176 -15.78 -2.20 -24.31
CA TRP A 176 -15.33 -1.19 -25.28
C TRP A 176 -14.52 -1.79 -26.44
N ASN A 177 -13.89 -2.94 -26.23
CA ASN A 177 -13.14 -3.67 -27.26
C ASN A 177 -13.89 -4.94 -27.73
N GLN A 178 -15.07 -5.25 -27.18
CA GLN A 178 -15.82 -6.49 -27.42
C GLN A 178 -14.92 -7.74 -27.40
N SER A 179 -14.11 -7.86 -26.35
CA SER A 179 -13.10 -8.93 -26.23
C SER A 179 -12.98 -9.43 -24.81
N ASN A 180 -12.65 -10.71 -24.66
CA ASN A 180 -12.30 -11.34 -23.38
C ASN A 180 -10.80 -11.24 -23.16
N CYS A 181 -10.39 -10.83 -21.96
CA CYS A 181 -8.99 -10.76 -21.57
C CYS A 181 -8.73 -11.67 -20.36
N ASP A 182 -7.87 -12.66 -20.57
CA ASP A 182 -7.34 -13.51 -19.51
C ASP A 182 -5.92 -13.05 -19.16
N GLU A 183 -5.70 -12.65 -17.91
CA GLU A 183 -4.41 -12.17 -17.44
C GLU A 183 -3.89 -13.03 -16.30
N ASN A 184 -2.60 -13.39 -16.36
CA ASN A 184 -1.86 -14.00 -15.27
C ASN A 184 -0.64 -13.12 -15.00
N ALA A 185 -0.60 -12.49 -13.83
CA ALA A 185 0.48 -11.60 -13.44
C ALA A 185 1.24 -12.15 -12.23
N LEU A 186 2.56 -12.08 -12.31
CA LEU A 186 3.45 -12.10 -11.17
C LEU A 186 3.96 -10.67 -10.96
N ILE A 187 3.70 -10.11 -9.79
CA ILE A 187 4.07 -8.74 -9.43
C ILE A 187 5.01 -8.81 -8.23
N LEU A 188 6.24 -8.35 -8.40
CA LEU A 188 7.17 -8.11 -7.30
C LEU A 188 7.20 -6.62 -7.03
N GLN A 189 6.98 -6.21 -5.79
CA GLN A 189 6.89 -4.81 -5.42
C GLN A 189 7.77 -4.54 -4.20
N TYR A 190 8.50 -3.45 -4.26
CA TYR A 190 9.20 -2.85 -3.13
C TYR A 190 8.54 -1.51 -2.84
N ASN A 191 8.09 -1.30 -1.61
CA ASN A 191 7.68 0.00 -1.14
C ASN A 191 8.67 0.47 -0.09
N GLY A 192 9.10 1.72 -0.20
CA GLY A 192 9.98 2.36 0.77
C GLY A 192 9.53 3.78 1.05
N GLN A 193 9.69 4.19 2.29
CA GLN A 193 9.47 5.58 2.69
C GLN A 193 10.82 6.31 2.74
N LEU A 194 11.06 7.19 1.77
CA LEU A 194 12.31 7.98 1.73
C LEU A 194 12.28 9.11 2.76
N SER A 195 11.10 9.69 3.00
CA SER A 195 10.87 10.74 4.00
C SER A 195 9.44 10.66 4.50
N ARG A 196 9.10 11.35 5.61
CA ARG A 196 7.75 11.33 6.21
C ARG A 196 6.62 11.61 5.19
N LYS A 197 6.90 12.36 4.12
CA LYS A 197 5.96 12.75 3.07
C LYS A 197 6.24 12.14 1.69
N ILE A 198 7.39 11.46 1.52
CA ILE A 198 7.83 10.93 0.21
C ILE A 198 7.82 9.40 0.28
N LEU A 199 6.93 8.81 -0.51
CA LEU A 199 6.80 7.37 -0.71
C LEU A 199 7.40 7.02 -2.06
N HIS A 200 8.16 5.94 -2.09
CA HIS A 200 8.78 5.40 -3.30
C HIS A 200 8.33 3.94 -3.44
N SER A 201 7.89 3.58 -4.64
CA SER A 201 7.41 2.24 -4.95
C SER A 201 8.01 1.79 -6.27
N ILE A 202 8.65 0.62 -6.25
CA ILE A 202 9.16 -0.04 -7.46
C ILE A 202 8.34 -1.31 -7.63
N LYS A 203 7.77 -1.53 -8.81
CA LYS A 203 7.06 -2.75 -9.18
C LYS A 203 7.69 -3.37 -10.41
N LEU A 204 7.86 -4.68 -10.38
CA LEU A 204 8.23 -5.50 -11.52
C LEU A 204 7.03 -6.37 -11.84
N ASN A 205 6.39 -6.12 -12.98
CA ASN A 205 5.24 -6.90 -13.43
C ASN A 205 5.68 -7.82 -14.56
N SER A 206 5.41 -9.11 -14.40
CA SER A 206 5.47 -10.11 -15.46
C SER A 206 4.05 -10.62 -15.70
N ILE A 207 3.46 -10.23 -16.82
CA ILE A 207 2.05 -10.45 -17.13
C ILE A 207 1.94 -11.25 -18.42
N TRP A 208 1.39 -12.44 -18.33
CA TRP A 208 0.94 -13.20 -19.48
C TRP A 208 -0.54 -12.93 -19.72
N ARG A 209 -0.84 -12.36 -20.88
CA ARG A 209 -2.18 -11.98 -21.30
C ARG A 209 -2.61 -12.82 -22.49
N SER A 210 -3.90 -13.14 -22.56
CA SER A 210 -4.55 -13.73 -23.72
C SER A 210 -5.76 -12.88 -24.08
N LEU A 211 -5.74 -12.28 -25.26
CA LEU A 211 -6.85 -11.53 -25.82
C LEU A 211 -7.64 -12.43 -26.77
N LYS A 212 -8.93 -12.60 -26.48
CA LYS A 212 -9.88 -13.35 -27.32
C LYS A 212 -10.93 -12.37 -27.82
N ALA A 213 -10.81 -11.97 -29.08
CA ALA A 213 -11.78 -11.10 -29.72
C ALA A 213 -13.10 -11.86 -29.99
N THR A 214 -14.24 -11.19 -29.80
CA THR A 214 -15.56 -11.73 -30.19
C THR A 214 -15.79 -11.54 -31.69
N ASP A 215 -16.71 -12.30 -32.27
CA ASP A 215 -17.06 -12.24 -33.70
C ASP A 215 -17.63 -10.90 -34.17
N ASP A 216 -18.01 -10.01 -33.26
CA ASP A 216 -18.47 -8.64 -33.55
C ASP A 216 -17.34 -7.60 -33.45
N ALA A 217 -16.17 -7.97 -32.90
CA ALA A 217 -15.08 -7.03 -32.66
C ALA A 217 -14.51 -6.47 -33.96
N ALA A 218 -14.06 -5.21 -33.93
CA ALA A 218 -13.42 -4.56 -35.07
C ALA A 218 -12.16 -5.31 -35.53
N PHE A 219 -11.82 -5.21 -36.80
CA PHE A 219 -10.66 -5.90 -37.38
C PHE A 219 -9.36 -5.56 -36.64
N ALA A 220 -9.15 -4.30 -36.27
CA ALA A 220 -8.00 -3.85 -35.49
C ALA A 220 -7.89 -4.53 -34.10
N VAL A 221 -9.01 -4.93 -33.50
CA VAL A 221 -9.00 -5.69 -32.23
C VAL A 221 -8.61 -7.15 -32.48
N ARG A 222 -9.09 -7.73 -33.59
CA ARG A 222 -8.79 -9.12 -33.96
C ARG A 222 -7.32 -9.31 -34.35
N GLU A 223 -6.70 -8.30 -34.95
CA GLU A 223 -5.27 -8.33 -35.28
C GLU A 223 -4.38 -8.45 -34.04
N HIS A 224 -4.80 -7.85 -32.92
CA HIS A 224 -4.13 -7.97 -31.63
C HIS A 224 -4.59 -9.19 -30.80
N ALA A 225 -5.45 -10.06 -31.34
CA ALA A 225 -5.88 -11.25 -30.63
C ALA A 225 -4.74 -12.27 -30.52
N GLY A 226 -4.67 -12.98 -29.40
CA GLY A 226 -3.64 -13.98 -29.14
C GLY A 226 -3.00 -13.85 -27.77
N HIS A 227 -1.81 -14.45 -27.63
CA HIS A 227 -1.03 -14.41 -26.40
C HIS A 227 0.00 -13.30 -26.46
N THR A 228 0.18 -12.61 -25.35
CA THR A 228 1.18 -11.55 -25.21
C THR A 228 1.82 -11.63 -23.85
N ILE A 229 3.14 -11.55 -23.80
CA ILE A 229 3.89 -11.45 -22.55
C ILE A 229 4.37 -10.01 -22.39
N LYS A 230 4.08 -9.43 -21.23
CA LYS A 230 4.54 -8.10 -20.83
C LYS A 230 5.41 -8.21 -19.60
N PHE A 231 6.68 -7.86 -19.75
CA PHE A 231 7.55 -7.57 -18.62
C PHE A 231 7.72 -6.05 -18.50
N SER A 232 7.40 -5.50 -17.34
CA SER A 232 7.47 -4.07 -17.10
C SER A 232 8.06 -3.75 -15.73
N MET A 233 8.83 -2.68 -15.68
CA MET A 233 9.33 -2.08 -14.45
C MET A 233 8.65 -0.73 -14.26
N GLU A 234 7.87 -0.60 -13.20
CA GLU A 234 7.20 0.63 -12.79
C GLU A 234 7.94 1.23 -11.61
N ASN A 235 8.31 2.50 -11.71
CA ASN A 235 8.82 3.31 -10.62
C ASN A 235 7.84 4.44 -10.34
N CYS A 236 7.34 4.51 -9.11
CA CYS A 236 6.43 5.54 -8.65
C CYS A 236 7.03 6.28 -7.45
N ILE A 237 7.01 7.61 -7.53
CA ILE A 237 7.33 8.51 -6.42
C ILE A 237 6.07 9.31 -6.11
N ALA A 238 5.64 9.29 -4.85
CA ALA A 238 4.50 10.03 -4.37
C ALA A 238 4.89 10.96 -3.22
N PHE A 239 4.53 12.23 -3.35
CA PHE A 239 4.58 13.21 -2.30
C PHE A 239 3.16 13.47 -1.80
N ASP A 240 2.88 13.12 -0.54
CA ASP A 240 1.58 13.37 0.09
C ASP A 240 1.74 14.30 1.30
N SER A 241 1.05 15.43 1.25
CA SER A 241 1.00 16.44 2.31
C SER A 241 -0.43 16.75 2.74
N ARG A 242 -1.40 15.95 2.30
CA ARG A 242 -2.82 16.13 2.62
C ARG A 242 -3.07 15.86 4.10
N ASP A 243 -4.01 16.60 4.68
CA ASP A 243 -4.47 16.40 6.05
C ASP A 243 -5.21 15.05 6.20
N ARG A 244 -6.04 14.71 5.21
CA ARG A 244 -6.84 13.49 5.16
C ARG A 244 -6.72 12.86 3.78
N PRO A 245 -6.44 11.55 3.67
CA PRO A 245 -6.21 10.91 2.37
C PRO A 245 -7.47 10.72 1.52
N ILE A 246 -8.65 10.59 2.16
CA ILE A 246 -9.93 10.31 1.47
C ILE A 246 -10.67 11.61 1.12
N LEU A 247 -10.76 12.54 2.06
CA LEU A 247 -11.43 13.84 1.90
C LEU A 247 -10.48 14.94 2.39
N ALA A 248 -9.55 15.33 1.52
CA ALA A 248 -8.56 16.34 1.84
C ALA A 248 -9.20 17.73 1.93
N THR A 249 -8.99 18.40 3.06
CA THR A 249 -9.40 19.80 3.27
C THR A 249 -8.26 20.74 2.90
N LYS A 250 -7.01 20.29 3.12
CA LYS A 250 -5.80 21.06 2.88
C LYS A 250 -4.67 20.14 2.44
N GLY A 251 -3.88 20.61 1.48
CA GLY A 251 -2.60 20.03 1.14
C GLY A 251 -2.53 19.58 -0.32
N LEU A 252 -1.46 18.86 -0.62
CA LEU A 252 -1.11 18.47 -1.97
C LEU A 252 -0.71 16.99 -2.03
N LEU A 253 -1.20 16.30 -3.05
CA LEU A 253 -0.71 15.01 -3.52
C LEU A 253 -0.11 15.20 -4.92
N SER A 254 1.13 14.78 -5.08
CA SER A 254 1.79 14.68 -6.38
C SER A 254 2.36 13.27 -6.53
N ARG A 255 1.91 12.54 -7.54
CA ARG A 255 2.38 11.19 -7.85
C ARG A 255 2.92 11.16 -9.27
N ILE A 256 4.16 10.73 -9.41
CA ILE A 256 4.82 10.55 -10.69
C ILE A 256 5.16 9.07 -10.81
N CYS A 257 4.63 8.42 -11.83
CA CYS A 257 4.89 7.03 -12.14
C CYS A 257 5.46 6.92 -13.55
N GLN A 258 6.50 6.11 -13.68
CA GLN A 258 7.14 5.77 -14.93
C GLN A 258 7.14 4.26 -15.07
N GLU A 259 6.58 3.73 -16.14
CA GLU A 259 6.60 2.30 -16.44
C GLU A 259 7.37 2.09 -17.74
N TYR A 260 8.38 1.25 -17.65
CA TYR A 260 9.20 0.82 -18.76
C TYR A 260 8.91 -0.65 -19.05
N ALA A 261 8.32 -0.92 -20.22
CA ALA A 261 8.12 -2.27 -20.75
C ALA A 261 9.04 -2.46 -21.96
N GLY A 262 9.68 -3.63 -22.07
CA GLY A 262 10.55 -3.93 -23.22
C GLY A 262 11.79 -4.80 -23.02
N PRO A 263 12.37 -5.01 -21.82
CA PRO A 263 13.59 -5.84 -21.72
C PRO A 263 13.29 -7.32 -21.99
N LEU A 264 12.07 -7.78 -21.71
CA LEU A 264 11.62 -9.15 -21.89
C LEU A 264 10.14 -9.16 -22.35
N GLY A 265 9.80 -9.95 -23.36
CA GLY A 265 8.41 -10.06 -23.86
C GLY A 265 8.10 -9.26 -25.12
N ASP A 266 6.83 -9.28 -25.50
CA ASP A 266 6.35 -8.81 -26.80
C ASP A 266 6.04 -7.32 -26.77
N SER A 267 5.57 -6.82 -25.62
CA SER A 267 5.18 -5.41 -25.44
C SER A 267 6.39 -4.53 -25.08
N SER A 268 6.56 -3.43 -25.82
CA SER A 268 7.65 -2.48 -25.66
C SER A 268 7.10 -1.05 -25.67
N PHE A 269 7.06 -0.43 -24.50
CA PHE A 269 6.55 0.94 -24.34
C PHE A 269 7.15 1.64 -23.12
N LEU A 270 7.15 2.97 -23.19
CA LEU A 270 7.43 3.84 -22.06
C LEU A 270 6.17 4.62 -21.72
N ARG A 271 5.66 4.42 -20.50
CA ARG A 271 4.49 5.11 -19.97
C ARG A 271 4.90 6.07 -18.87
N HIS A 272 4.42 7.30 -18.97
CA HIS A 272 4.52 8.31 -17.93
C HIS A 272 3.12 8.66 -17.45
N GLN A 273 2.95 8.65 -16.13
CA GLN A 273 1.73 9.10 -15.48
C GLN A 273 2.07 10.11 -14.39
N VAL A 274 1.42 11.26 -14.45
CA VAL A 274 1.51 12.31 -13.43
C VAL A 274 0.11 12.57 -12.91
N ASP A 275 -0.09 12.36 -11.61
CA ASP A 275 -1.32 12.71 -10.91
C ASP A 275 -1.02 13.82 -9.91
N PHE A 276 -1.79 14.90 -9.98
CA PHE A 276 -1.68 16.05 -9.10
C PHE A 276 -3.06 16.33 -8.50
N GLN A 277 -3.14 16.43 -7.18
CA GLN A 277 -4.37 16.79 -6.48
C GLN A 277 -4.04 17.83 -5.41
N ALA A 278 -4.72 18.97 -5.48
CA ALA A 278 -4.60 20.04 -4.50
C ALA A 278 -5.95 20.28 -3.84
N ALA A 279 -5.93 20.54 -2.54
CA ALA A 279 -7.10 20.98 -1.77
C ALA A 279 -6.71 22.21 -0.93
N ALA A 280 -7.56 23.25 -0.98
CA ALA A 280 -7.39 24.46 -0.20
C ALA A 280 -8.71 24.86 0.48
N PRO A 281 -8.68 25.20 1.78
CA PRO A 281 -9.84 25.75 2.45
C PRO A 281 -10.08 27.20 2.01
N LEU A 282 -11.33 27.56 1.74
CA LEU A 282 -11.79 28.92 1.49
C LEU A 282 -12.57 29.45 2.70
N LEU A 283 -12.95 30.73 2.64
CA LEU A 283 -13.84 31.38 3.61
C LEU A 283 -15.18 30.64 3.69
N MET A 284 -15.85 30.73 4.84
CA MET A 284 -17.19 30.15 5.09
C MET A 284 -17.28 28.61 5.01
N GLY A 285 -16.16 27.90 5.17
CA GLY A 285 -16.16 26.42 5.24
C GLY A 285 -16.21 25.73 3.87
N PHE A 286 -16.06 26.48 2.77
CA PHE A 286 -15.89 25.90 1.44
C PHE A 286 -14.50 25.31 1.28
N VAL A 287 -14.40 24.23 0.50
CA VAL A 287 -13.13 23.59 0.14
C VAL A 287 -13.04 23.54 -1.38
N LEU A 288 -12.00 24.14 -1.95
CA LEU A 288 -11.70 24.00 -3.37
C LEU A 288 -10.73 22.83 -3.54
N SER A 289 -11.15 21.85 -4.32
CA SER A 289 -10.28 20.74 -4.73
C SER A 289 -10.13 20.74 -6.24
N ALA A 290 -8.89 20.59 -6.70
CA ALA A 290 -8.55 20.45 -8.11
C ALA A 290 -7.69 19.19 -8.28
N SER A 291 -7.97 18.42 -9.33
CA SER A 291 -7.21 17.24 -9.71
C SER A 291 -6.83 17.31 -11.18
N LEU A 292 -5.58 16.99 -11.49
CA LEU A 292 -5.03 16.92 -12.84
C LEU A 292 -4.35 15.57 -13.00
N GLN A 293 -4.67 14.86 -14.08
CA GLN A 293 -4.02 13.61 -14.45
C GLN A 293 -3.51 13.72 -15.88
N LEU A 294 -2.22 13.42 -16.06
CA LEU A 294 -1.56 13.41 -17.35
C LEU A 294 -0.97 12.02 -17.58
N LYS A 295 -1.39 11.35 -18.66
CA LYS A 295 -0.89 10.04 -19.08
C LYS A 295 -0.30 10.16 -20.47
N ASN A 296 0.90 9.64 -20.68
CA ASN A 296 1.56 9.60 -21.98
C ASN A 296 2.19 8.21 -22.17
N VAL A 297 1.92 7.57 -23.30
CA VAL A 297 2.48 6.27 -23.66
C VAL A 297 3.15 6.40 -25.02
N LYS A 298 4.41 5.97 -25.09
CA LYS A 298 5.18 5.93 -26.33
C LYS A 298 5.69 4.53 -26.57
N ALA A 299 5.56 4.03 -27.79
CA ALA A 299 6.24 2.82 -28.21
C ALA A 299 7.76 3.00 -28.12
N LEU A 300 8.47 1.91 -27.84
CA LEU A 300 9.93 1.89 -27.86
C LEU A 300 10.43 1.01 -29.01
N GLY A 301 11.23 1.59 -29.90
CA GLY A 301 11.70 0.96 -31.13
C GLY A 301 10.63 0.93 -32.22
N ASP A 302 10.71 -0.04 -33.12
CA ASP A 302 9.79 -0.21 -34.27
C ASP A 302 8.54 -1.04 -33.94
N ARG A 303 8.27 -1.31 -32.66
CA ARG A 303 7.11 -2.10 -32.24
C ARG A 303 5.91 -1.21 -31.95
N GLU A 304 4.75 -1.60 -32.46
CA GLU A 304 3.49 -0.93 -32.14
C GLU A 304 3.01 -1.23 -30.71
N ILE A 305 2.27 -0.27 -30.13
CA ILE A 305 1.66 -0.44 -28.81
C ILE A 305 0.47 -1.40 -28.95
N HIS A 306 0.54 -2.52 -28.23
CA HIS A 306 -0.56 -3.48 -28.14
C HIS A 306 -1.84 -2.80 -27.65
N LEU A 307 -3.01 -3.21 -28.18
CA LEU A 307 -4.32 -2.65 -27.83
C LEU A 307 -4.55 -2.53 -26.31
N LEU A 308 -4.13 -3.54 -25.55
CA LEU A 308 -4.25 -3.61 -24.09
C LEU A 308 -3.37 -2.60 -23.33
N ASP A 309 -2.30 -2.07 -23.96
CA ASP A 309 -1.38 -1.11 -23.35
C ASP A 309 -1.67 0.34 -23.80
N ARG A 310 -2.69 0.55 -24.63
CA ARG A 310 -3.14 1.89 -25.05
C ARG A 310 -3.80 2.64 -23.89
N LEU A 311 -3.84 3.96 -24.02
CA LEU A 311 -4.54 4.82 -23.07
C LEU A 311 -6.02 4.86 -23.41
N TYR A 312 -6.83 4.37 -22.48
CA TYR A 312 -8.28 4.55 -22.49
C TYR A 312 -8.65 5.61 -21.46
N LEU A 313 -9.56 6.50 -21.83
CA LEU A 313 -10.08 7.54 -20.95
C LEU A 313 -11.60 7.41 -20.85
N GLY A 314 -12.15 7.89 -19.75
CA GLY A 314 -13.59 7.93 -19.51
C GLY A 314 -14.05 7.00 -18.39
N GLY A 315 -15.21 7.32 -17.83
CA GLY A 315 -15.69 6.74 -16.58
C GLY A 315 -15.38 7.62 -15.38
N GLN A 316 -15.83 7.20 -14.21
CA GLN A 316 -15.93 8.08 -13.05
C GLN A 316 -14.60 8.48 -12.40
N GLN A 317 -13.53 7.71 -12.67
CA GLN A 317 -12.18 7.98 -12.15
C GLN A 317 -11.37 8.95 -13.01
N ASP A 318 -11.70 9.06 -14.30
CA ASP A 318 -11.01 9.92 -15.25
C ASP A 318 -11.92 11.11 -15.62
N VAL A 319 -12.81 10.93 -16.59
CA VAL A 319 -13.74 11.97 -17.07
C VAL A 319 -15.18 11.54 -16.82
N ARG A 320 -15.82 12.15 -15.82
CA ARG A 320 -17.24 11.94 -15.52
C ARG A 320 -18.11 12.45 -16.66
N GLY A 321 -19.24 11.76 -16.88
CA GLY A 321 -20.17 12.05 -17.97
C GLY A 321 -19.94 11.20 -19.24
N PHE A 322 -18.78 10.54 -19.35
CA PHE A 322 -18.50 9.57 -20.41
C PHE A 322 -18.54 8.15 -19.87
N GLY A 323 -18.93 7.20 -20.72
CA GLY A 323 -18.87 5.77 -20.40
C GLY A 323 -17.44 5.32 -20.11
N LEU A 324 -17.29 4.20 -19.38
CA LEU A 324 -15.98 3.64 -19.06
C LEU A 324 -15.17 3.41 -20.34
N ASN A 325 -13.97 3.99 -20.41
CA ASN A 325 -13.02 3.79 -21.51
C ASN A 325 -13.57 4.16 -22.92
N THR A 326 -14.57 5.04 -23.00
CA THR A 326 -15.20 5.45 -24.26
C THR A 326 -14.55 6.67 -24.92
N LEU A 327 -13.69 7.41 -24.21
CA LEU A 327 -12.94 8.52 -24.78
C LEU A 327 -11.61 8.03 -25.34
N GLY A 328 -11.44 8.20 -26.64
CA GLY A 328 -10.22 7.83 -27.36
C GLY A 328 -10.43 7.85 -28.86
N ALA A 329 -9.41 7.45 -29.61
CA ALA A 329 -9.55 7.25 -31.04
C ALA A 329 -10.36 5.98 -31.31
N SER A 330 -11.52 6.11 -31.94
CA SER A 330 -12.26 5.00 -32.53
C SER A 330 -11.67 4.74 -33.92
N ASN A 331 -10.72 3.83 -34.02
CA ASN A 331 -10.28 3.28 -35.31
C ASN A 331 -10.78 1.86 -35.46
#